data_AF-A0A3C0RCS8-F1
#
_entry.id   AF-A0A3C0RCS8-F1
#
_cell.length_a   1.000
_cell.length_b   1.000
_cell.length_c   1.000
_cell.angle_alpha   90.00
_cell.angle_beta   90.00
_cell.angle_gamma   90.00
#
_symmetry.space_group_name_H-M   'P 1'
#
loop_
_entity.id
_entity.type
_entity.pdbx_description
1 polymer ?
#
loop_
_entity_poly.entity_id
_entity_poly.type
_entity_poly.pdbx_seq_one_letter_code
_entity_poly.pdbx_strand_id
1 'polypeptide(L)' 'MRFDLHKLTRPNIKQLTPYSSARDEFSGDAKVFLDANENSLGSPLPKWYNRYPDPHQQQVKAA' A
#
# COMPACT_ATOMS: atom_id res chain seq x y z
N MET A 1 -22.44 -27.83 -9.92
CA MET A 1 -22.23 -26.42 -10.32
C MET A 1 -20.75 -26.09 -10.19
N ARG A 2 -20.17 -25.34 -11.14
CA ARG A 2 -18.76 -24.92 -11.11
C ARG A 2 -18.64 -23.52 -10.51
N PHE A 3 -17.65 -23.31 -9.64
CA PHE A 3 -17.35 -22.00 -9.09
C PHE A 3 -16.97 -21.01 -10.20
N ASP A 4 -17.49 -19.79 -10.11
CA ASP A 4 -17.20 -18.69 -11.03
C ASP A 4 -17.06 -17.38 -10.24
N LEU A 5 -15.82 -16.92 -10.09
CA LEU A 5 -15.49 -15.69 -9.37
C LEU A 5 -16.14 -14.46 -9.99
N HIS A 6 -16.34 -14.46 -11.31
CA HIS A 6 -16.99 -13.33 -11.98
C HIS A 6 -18.46 -13.21 -11.59
N LYS A 7 -19.13 -14.28 -11.16
CA LYS A 7 -20.51 -14.15 -10.65
C LYS A 7 -20.60 -13.50 -9.27
N LEU A 8 -19.49 -13.46 -8.54
CA LEU A 8 -19.43 -12.95 -7.17
C LEU A 8 -18.89 -11.52 -7.08
N THR A 9 -18.18 -11.06 -8.12
CA THR A 9 -17.59 -9.71 -8.16
C THR A 9 -18.55 -8.67 -8.73
N ARG A 10 -18.58 -7.49 -8.10
CA ARG A 10 -19.40 -6.36 -8.55
C ARG A 10 -18.94 -5.87 -9.94
N PRO A 11 -19.85 -5.46 -10.85
CA PRO A 11 -19.49 -4.98 -12.19
C PRO A 11 -18.47 -3.84 -12.20
N ASN A 12 -18.61 -2.87 -11.28
CA ASN A 12 -17.71 -1.73 -11.19
C ASN A 12 -16.27 -2.13 -10.78
N ILE A 13 -16.12 -3.18 -9.98
CA ILE A 13 -14.78 -3.68 -9.58
C ILE A 13 -14.13 -4.43 -10.73
N LYS A 14 -14.90 -5.15 -11.55
CA LYS A 14 -14.37 -5.85 -12.74
C LYS A 14 -13.87 -4.90 -13.83
N GLN A 15 -14.51 -3.73 -13.94
CA GLN A 15 -14.20 -2.72 -14.95
C GLN A 15 -13.15 -1.70 -14.46
N LEU A 16 -12.80 -1.74 -13.17
CA LEU A 16 -11.85 -0.82 -12.60
C LEU A 16 -10.45 -1.09 -13.16
N THR A 17 -9.82 -0.07 -13.74
CA THR A 17 -8.38 -0.08 -13.96
C THR A 17 -7.69 0.13 -12.61
N PRO A 18 -6.85 -0.81 -12.14
CA PRO A 18 -6.14 -0.63 -10.88
C PRO A 18 -5.20 0.56 -10.96
N TYR A 19 -4.99 1.22 -9.82
CA TYR A 19 -3.92 2.21 -9.71
C TYR A 19 -2.58 1.54 -9.97
N SER A 20 -1.74 2.20 -10.74
CA SER A 20 -0.39 1.79 -11.09
C SER A 20 0.59 2.67 -10.32
N SER A 21 1.39 2.09 -9.43
CA SER A 21 2.40 2.83 -8.69
C SER A 21 3.71 2.90 -9.49
N ALA A 22 4.58 3.85 -9.12
CA ALA A 22 5.89 3.97 -9.78
C ALA A 22 6.75 2.68 -9.68
N ARG A 23 6.51 1.87 -8.64
CA ARG A 23 7.11 0.52 -8.49
C ARG A 23 6.52 -0.50 -9.45
N ASP A 24 5.22 -0.44 -9.71
CA ASP A 24 4.53 -1.36 -10.61
C ASP A 24 4.91 -1.10 -12.09
N GLU A 25 5.25 0.15 -12.43
CA GLU A 25 5.64 0.57 -13.78
C GLU A 25 7.12 0.33 -14.09
N PHE A 26 7.96 0.21 -13.06
CA PHE A 26 9.40 0.04 -13.23
C PHE A 26 9.77 -1.44 -13.38
N SER A 27 10.47 -1.78 -14.46
CA SER A 27 11.04 -3.11 -14.68
C SER A 27 12.57 -3.06 -14.74
N GLY A 28 13.24 -3.86 -13.90
CA GLY A 28 14.71 -3.99 -13.86
C GLY A 28 15.31 -3.66 -12.50
N ASP A 29 16.64 -3.53 -12.44
CA ASP A 29 17.37 -3.10 -11.24
C ASP A 29 17.71 -1.61 -11.35
N ALA A 30 17.17 -0.78 -10.45
CA ALA A 30 17.54 0.62 -10.35
C ALA A 30 18.43 0.87 -9.12
N LYS A 31 19.42 1.75 -9.31
CA LYS A 31 20.35 2.17 -8.25
C LYS A 31 19.89 3.45 -7.53
N VAL A 32 18.97 4.20 -8.13
CA VAL A 32 18.46 5.49 -7.64
C VAL A 32 16.96 5.56 -7.93
N PHE A 33 16.17 5.96 -6.94
CA PHE A 33 14.70 6.02 -7.00
C PHE A 33 14.22 7.43 -6.66
N LEU A 34 13.67 8.15 -7.64
CA LEU A 34 13.22 9.55 -7.55
C LEU A 34 11.86 9.77 -8.24
N ASP A 35 10.99 8.77 -8.13
CA ASP A 35 9.73 8.59 -8.86
C ASP A 35 8.50 8.61 -7.93
N ALA A 36 8.69 8.53 -6.61
CA ALA A 36 7.62 8.42 -5.62
C ALA A 36 7.60 9.54 -4.55
N ASN A 37 8.44 10.57 -4.68
CA ASN A 37 8.54 11.69 -3.72
C ASN A 37 8.79 11.27 -2.26
N GLU A 38 9.49 10.15 -2.04
CA GLU A 38 9.83 9.68 -0.70
C GLU A 38 10.99 10.47 -0.07
N ASN A 39 11.06 10.46 1.27
CA ASN A 39 12.23 10.96 1.99
C ASN A 39 13.35 9.91 1.98
N SER A 40 14.52 10.26 1.47
CA SER A 40 15.68 9.36 1.33
C SER A 40 16.39 9.00 2.63
N LEU A 41 16.02 9.60 3.78
CA LEU A 41 16.65 9.35 5.07
C LEU A 41 16.16 8.06 5.77
N GLY A 42 15.14 7.39 5.22
CA GLY A 42 14.64 6.12 5.74
C GLY A 42 13.76 6.25 6.99
N SER A 43 13.48 5.10 7.64
CA SER A 43 12.63 5.07 8.85
C SER A 43 13.35 5.69 10.04
N PRO A 44 12.69 6.57 10.81
CA PRO A 44 13.25 7.12 12.04
C PRO A 44 13.24 6.10 13.20
N LEU A 45 12.59 4.94 13.04
CA LEU A 45 12.40 3.97 14.13
C LEU A 45 13.00 2.60 13.78
N PRO A 46 13.76 1.97 14.71
CA PRO A 46 14.29 0.62 14.55
C PRO A 46 13.40 -0.49 15.15
N LYS A 47 12.23 -0.13 15.71
CA LYS A 47 11.47 -1.01 16.60
C LYS A 47 10.45 -1.88 15.86
N TRP A 48 10.37 -3.13 16.30
CA TRP A 48 9.37 -4.11 15.86
C TRP A 48 8.21 -4.17 16.86
N TYR A 49 6.97 -4.10 16.38
CA TYR A 49 5.76 -4.10 17.19
C TYR A 49 4.95 -5.40 16.98
N ASN A 50 4.34 -5.91 18.05
CA ASN A 50 3.60 -7.18 18.05
C ASN A 50 2.15 -7.09 18.57
N ARG A 51 1.68 -5.88 18.92
CA ARG A 51 0.31 -5.61 19.40
C ARG A 51 -0.40 -4.64 18.48
N TYR A 52 -1.73 -4.75 18.41
CA TYR A 52 -2.56 -3.78 17.71
C TYR A 52 -2.40 -2.38 18.31
N PRO A 53 -2.40 -1.33 17.48
CA PRO A 53 -2.32 0.04 17.96
C PRO A 53 -3.63 0.47 18.64
N ASP A 54 -3.58 1.56 19.39
CA ASP A 54 -4.78 2.25 19.85
C ASP A 54 -5.64 2.67 18.64
N PRO A 55 -6.90 2.20 18.51
CA PRO A 55 -7.76 2.51 17.37
C PRO A 55 -8.08 4.01 17.24
N HIS A 56 -8.00 4.77 18.33
CA HIS A 56 -8.26 6.21 18.31
C HIS A 56 -7.00 7.06 18.13
N GLN A 57 -5.81 6.46 18.27
CA GLN A 57 -4.51 7.12 18.13
C GLN A 57 -4.39 8.38 19.00
N GLN A 58 -4.87 8.32 20.25
CA GLN A 58 -5.04 9.50 21.10
C GLN A 58 -3.73 10.27 21.29
N GLN A 59 -2.63 9.56 21.53
CA GLN A 59 -1.31 10.17 21.73
C GLN A 59 -0.80 10.94 20.51
N VAL A 60 -1.08 10.46 19.29
CA VAL A 60 -0.68 11.13 18.05
C VAL A 60 -1.48 12.42 17.85
N LYS A 61 -2.74 12.45 18.28
CA LYS A 61 -3.69 13.57 18.09
C LYS A 61 -3.65 14.62 19.20
N ALA A 62 -2.99 14.33 20.33
CA ALA A 62 -2.93 15.24 21.47
C ALA A 62 -1.94 16.41 21.31
N ALA A 63 -1.30 16.53 20.14
CA ALA A 63 -0.34 17.58 19.80
C ALA A 63 -1.02 18.93 19.50
#